data_AF-A0A2V8IEY5-F1
#
_entry.id   AF-A0A2V8IEY5-F1
#
_cell.length_a   1.000
_cell.length_b   1.000
_cell.length_c   1.000
_cell.angle_alpha   90.00
_cell.angle_beta   90.00
_cell.angle_gamma   90.00
#
_symmetry.space_group_name_H-M   'P 1'
#
loop_
_entity.id
_entity.type
_entity.pdbx_description
1 polymer ?
#
loop_
_entity_poly.entity_id
_entity_poly.type
_entity_poly.pdbx_seq_one_letter_code
_entity_poly.pdbx_strand_id
1 'polypeptide(L)'
;ETESGRYTVSDIREELLRPGRDPREKFVVPKFREDVKEIGDLKDGMELEGTVTNVTNFGAFVDLGVHQDGLVHISELSHKYVQDARQAAKVGEIVKVKVIGVDPAMKRISLSMKALIPKPPKRVRGKSRPTIAPEPTEAMAARATGSAKPSGAPRPKKVRPERQVLQKQQTRPPRPPVEAVPPAPKQTMEEKIRLLQEKFGRAR
;
A
#
# COMPACT_ATOMS: atom_id res chain seq x y z
N GLU A 1 -46.57 -29.63 4.96
CA GLU A 1 -46.11 -29.32 3.59
C GLU A 1 -44.61 -29.09 3.64
N THR A 2 -43.87 -29.76 2.77
CA THR A 2 -42.43 -30.03 2.85
C THR A 2 -41.59 -28.77 2.64
N GLU A 3 -40.73 -28.42 3.60
CA GLU A 3 -39.79 -27.28 3.55
C GLU A 3 -38.88 -27.29 2.29
N SER A 4 -38.65 -28.46 1.71
CA SER A 4 -37.84 -28.66 0.50
C SER A 4 -38.47 -28.04 -0.76
N GLY A 5 -39.80 -27.94 -0.85
CA GLY A 5 -40.46 -27.32 -2.02
C GLY A 5 -40.28 -25.81 -2.09
N ARG A 6 -40.01 -25.16 -0.95
CA ARG A 6 -39.91 -23.69 -0.87
C ARG A 6 -38.67 -23.15 -1.58
N TYR A 7 -37.55 -23.87 -1.53
CA TYR A 7 -36.33 -23.49 -2.25
C TYR A 7 -36.51 -23.62 -3.76
N THR A 8 -37.10 -24.73 -4.24
CA THR A 8 -37.36 -24.96 -5.67
C THR A 8 -38.32 -23.94 -6.26
N VAL A 9 -39.44 -23.66 -5.57
CA VAL A 9 -40.39 -22.64 -6.04
C VAL A 9 -39.78 -21.24 -6.03
N SER A 10 -38.88 -20.95 -5.07
CA SER A 10 -38.18 -19.66 -5.01
C SER A 10 -37.17 -19.51 -6.15
N ASP A 11 -36.41 -20.57 -6.46
CA ASP A 11 -35.42 -20.58 -7.55
C ASP A 11 -36.10 -20.46 -8.92
N ILE A 12 -37.16 -21.23 -9.15
CA ILE A 12 -37.99 -21.13 -10.37
C ILE A 12 -38.59 -19.72 -10.49
N ARG A 13 -39.05 -19.13 -9.40
CA ARG A 13 -39.60 -17.76 -9.40
C ARG A 13 -38.51 -16.72 -9.69
N GLU A 14 -37.29 -16.88 -9.16
CA GLU A 14 -36.19 -15.96 -9.41
C GLU A 14 -35.71 -16.02 -10.87
N GLU A 15 -35.69 -17.22 -11.46
CA GLU A 15 -35.36 -17.44 -12.88
C GLU A 15 -36.44 -16.85 -13.81
N LEU A 16 -37.73 -17.03 -13.50
CA LEU A 16 -38.82 -16.45 -14.30
C LEU A 16 -38.85 -14.92 -14.28
N LEU A 17 -38.41 -14.29 -13.18
CA LEU A 17 -38.34 -12.83 -13.07
C LEU A 17 -37.16 -12.24 -13.83
N ARG A 18 -36.06 -12.99 -14.01
CA ARG A 18 -34.82 -12.54 -14.69
C ARG A 18 -34.15 -13.70 -15.44
N PRO A 19 -34.71 -14.13 -16.58
CA PRO A 19 -34.20 -15.29 -17.32
C PRO A 19 -32.76 -15.04 -17.79
N GLY A 20 -31.91 -16.05 -17.64
CA GLY A 20 -30.53 -16.00 -18.15
C GLY A 20 -29.61 -15.06 -17.36
N ARG A 21 -29.82 -14.96 -16.05
CA ARG A 21 -28.92 -14.22 -15.15
C ARG A 21 -27.51 -14.79 -15.25
N ASP A 22 -26.60 -14.03 -15.82
CA ASP A 22 -25.19 -14.43 -15.86
C ASP A 22 -24.69 -14.59 -14.41
N PRO A 23 -24.15 -15.77 -14.04
CA PRO A 23 -23.64 -16.01 -12.69
C PRO A 23 -22.36 -15.22 -12.38
N ARG A 24 -21.78 -14.53 -13.37
CA ARG A 24 -20.59 -13.69 -13.18
C ARG A 24 -20.95 -12.38 -12.49
N GLU A 25 -20.07 -11.96 -11.60
CA GLU A 25 -20.11 -10.60 -11.06
C GLU A 25 -19.96 -9.58 -12.20
N LYS A 26 -20.71 -8.47 -12.12
CA LYS A 26 -20.65 -7.42 -13.13
C LYS A 26 -19.22 -6.86 -13.20
N PHE A 27 -18.58 -6.99 -14.36
CA PHE A 27 -17.30 -6.36 -14.61
C PHE A 27 -17.47 -4.84 -14.64
N VAL A 28 -16.99 -4.15 -13.60
CA VAL A 28 -17.01 -2.68 -13.53
C VAL A 28 -15.75 -2.18 -14.23
N VAL A 29 -15.91 -1.45 -15.34
CA VAL A 29 -14.78 -0.78 -15.99
C VAL A 29 -14.41 0.45 -15.16
N PRO A 30 -13.11 0.67 -14.84
CA PRO A 30 -12.68 1.88 -14.15
C PRO A 30 -12.99 3.11 -15.02
N LYS A 31 -13.57 4.15 -14.42
CA LYS A 31 -13.86 5.40 -15.12
C LYS A 31 -12.67 6.33 -14.95
N PHE A 32 -11.69 6.23 -15.84
CA PHE A 32 -10.60 7.22 -15.88
C PHE A 32 -11.16 8.57 -16.34
N ARG A 33 -10.75 9.65 -15.67
CA ARG A 33 -11.00 11.00 -16.20
C ARG A 33 -10.09 11.21 -17.39
N GLU A 34 -10.66 11.51 -18.56
CA GLU A 34 -9.90 11.68 -19.81
C GLU A 34 -8.94 12.88 -19.77
N ASP A 35 -9.16 13.79 -18.82
CA ASP A 35 -8.45 15.07 -18.67
C ASP A 35 -7.03 14.93 -18.11
N VAL A 36 -6.64 13.76 -17.61
CA VAL A 36 -5.38 13.58 -16.86
C VAL A 36 -4.56 12.46 -17.50
N LYS A 37 -3.74 12.82 -18.49
CA LYS A 37 -2.83 11.88 -19.18
C LYS A 37 -1.38 12.04 -18.76
N GLU A 38 -0.97 13.24 -18.35
CA GLU A 38 0.41 13.52 -18.00
C GLU A 38 0.57 13.89 -16.52
N ILE A 39 1.79 13.72 -16.02
CA ILE A 39 2.15 14.09 -14.65
C ILE A 39 2.00 15.60 -14.39
N GLY A 40 2.04 16.43 -15.44
CA GLY A 40 1.88 17.88 -15.36
C GLY A 40 0.45 18.33 -15.03
N ASP A 41 -0.55 17.50 -15.33
CA ASP A 41 -1.96 17.82 -15.09
C ASP A 41 -2.44 17.41 -13.69
N LEU A 42 -1.63 16.64 -12.96
CA LEU A 42 -1.94 16.26 -11.59
C LEU A 42 -1.75 17.45 -10.65
N LYS A 43 -2.81 17.75 -9.90
CA LYS A 43 -2.72 18.62 -8.72
C LYS A 43 -2.76 17.78 -7.46
N ASP A 44 -2.05 18.25 -6.44
CA ASP A 44 -2.15 17.71 -5.09
C ASP A 44 -3.59 17.82 -4.58
N GLY A 45 -4.05 16.78 -3.89
CA GLY A 45 -5.41 16.69 -3.37
C GLY A 45 -6.48 16.23 -4.38
N MET A 46 -6.13 15.97 -5.64
CA MET A 46 -7.08 15.37 -6.58
C MET A 46 -7.39 13.91 -6.22
N GLU A 47 -8.65 13.54 -6.41
CA GLU A 47 -9.14 12.17 -6.24
C GLU A 47 -9.31 11.52 -7.62
N LEU A 48 -8.69 10.36 -7.79
CA LEU A 48 -8.63 9.61 -9.03
C LEU A 48 -8.93 8.13 -8.77
N GLU A 49 -9.47 7.45 -9.78
CA GLU A 49 -9.60 5.99 -9.80
C GLU A 49 -8.39 5.39 -10.50
N GLY A 50 -7.83 4.33 -9.94
CA GLY A 50 -6.68 3.62 -10.49
C GLY A 50 -6.75 2.13 -10.24
N THR A 51 -5.96 1.36 -10.98
CA THR A 51 -5.90 -0.09 -10.87
C THR A 51 -4.63 -0.50 -10.15
N VAL A 52 -4.73 -1.41 -9.19
CA VAL A 52 -3.56 -1.92 -8.46
C VAL A 52 -2.74 -2.84 -9.35
N THR A 53 -1.55 -2.43 -9.77
CA THR A 53 -0.65 -3.23 -10.60
C THR A 53 0.13 -4.24 -9.77
N ASN A 54 0.58 -3.84 -8.57
CA ASN A 54 1.40 -4.70 -7.72
C ASN A 54 1.27 -4.33 -6.23
N VAL A 55 1.43 -5.31 -5.35
CA VAL A 55 1.34 -5.15 -3.89
C VAL A 55 2.57 -5.73 -3.23
N THR A 56 3.26 -4.90 -2.43
CA THR A 56 4.48 -5.23 -1.72
C THR A 56 4.31 -5.01 -0.20
N ASN A 57 5.29 -5.42 0.59
CA ASN A 57 5.21 -5.29 2.05
C ASN A 57 5.33 -3.83 2.52
N PHE A 58 5.85 -2.92 1.69
CA PHE A 58 5.97 -1.50 2.03
C PHE A 58 4.79 -0.66 1.51
N GLY A 59 4.00 -1.20 0.57
CA GLY A 59 2.92 -0.45 -0.07
C GLY A 59 2.26 -1.15 -1.25
N ALA A 60 1.43 -0.41 -1.97
CA ALA A 60 0.80 -0.85 -3.22
C ALA A 60 1.11 0.12 -4.35
N PHE A 61 1.34 -0.41 -5.54
CA PHE A 61 1.51 0.35 -6.78
C PHE A 61 0.17 0.42 -7.50
N VAL A 62 -0.27 1.64 -7.79
CA VAL A 62 -1.54 1.93 -8.45
C VAL A 62 -1.25 2.66 -9.74
N ASP A 63 -1.73 2.11 -10.85
CA ASP A 63 -1.74 2.77 -12.13
C ASP A 63 -2.96 3.71 -12.23
N LEU A 64 -2.68 4.98 -12.51
CA LEU A 64 -3.67 6.03 -12.71
C LEU A 64 -3.85 6.42 -14.17
N GLY A 65 -3.14 5.76 -15.10
CA GLY A 65 -3.16 6.09 -16.52
C GLY A 65 -2.21 7.21 -16.92
N VAL A 66 -1.31 7.66 -16.03
CA VAL A 66 -0.37 8.78 -16.26
C VAL A 66 1.02 8.34 -16.73
N HIS A 67 1.10 7.18 -17.40
CA HIS A 67 2.34 6.47 -17.80
C HIS A 67 3.31 6.10 -16.67
N GLN A 68 2.98 6.45 -15.43
CA GLN A 68 3.82 6.27 -14.26
C GLN A 68 2.96 5.76 -13.09
N ASP A 69 3.47 4.73 -12.43
CA ASP A 69 2.80 4.15 -11.26
C ASP A 69 2.94 5.08 -10.04
N GLY A 70 1.85 5.23 -9.30
CA GLY A 70 1.86 5.86 -7.99
C GLY A 70 2.08 4.84 -6.88
N LEU A 71 2.82 5.25 -5.85
CA LEU A 71 3.07 4.44 -4.66
C LEU A 71 2.15 4.87 -3.53
N VAL A 72 1.37 3.91 -3.00
CA VAL A 72 0.64 4.04 -1.75
C VAL A 72 1.45 3.39 -0.63
N HIS A 73 1.88 4.16 0.36
CA HIS A 73 2.56 3.63 1.54
C HIS A 73 1.61 2.77 2.40
N ILE A 74 2.15 1.78 3.11
CA ILE A 74 1.36 0.89 4.00
C ILE A 74 0.52 1.66 5.03
N SER A 75 1.03 2.79 5.55
CA SER A 75 0.33 3.66 6.50
C SER A 75 -0.84 4.45 5.89
N GLU A 76 -0.86 4.56 4.56
CA GLU A 76 -1.83 5.32 3.78
C GLU A 76 -2.84 4.42 3.05
N LEU A 77 -2.70 3.09 3.15
CA LEU A 77 -3.68 2.11 2.66
C LEU A 77 -4.97 2.12 3.49
N SER A 78 -4.87 2.20 4.82
CA SER A 78 -6.04 2.16 5.70
C SER A 78 -5.79 2.83 7.05
N HIS A 79 -6.87 3.21 7.75
CA HIS A 79 -6.80 3.68 9.14
C HIS A 79 -6.52 2.54 10.14
N LYS A 80 -6.72 1.29 9.73
CA LYS A 80 -6.36 0.10 10.52
C LYS A 80 -4.90 -0.27 10.25
N TYR A 81 -4.22 -0.80 11.26
CA TYR A 81 -2.87 -1.35 11.08
C TYR A 81 -2.98 -2.63 10.24
N VAL A 82 -2.41 -2.59 9.05
CA VAL A 82 -2.36 -3.73 8.13
C VAL A 82 -0.91 -4.20 8.10
N GLN A 83 -0.63 -5.43 8.52
CA GLN A 83 0.72 -6.02 8.37
C GLN A 83 0.96 -6.51 6.94
N ASP A 84 -0.09 -7.02 6.30
CA ASP A 84 -0.03 -7.56 4.94
C ASP A 84 -0.89 -6.72 3.99
N ALA A 85 -0.24 -5.88 3.19
CA ALA A 85 -0.89 -5.05 2.18
C ALA A 85 -1.74 -5.88 1.18
N ARG A 86 -1.41 -7.16 0.99
CA ARG A 86 -2.15 -8.13 0.15
C ARG A 86 -3.58 -8.40 0.61
N GLN A 87 -3.86 -8.19 1.89
CA GLN A 87 -5.22 -8.33 2.42
C GLN A 87 -6.03 -7.04 2.24
N ALA A 88 -5.37 -5.89 2.15
CA ALA A 88 -6.01 -4.59 2.00
C ALA A 88 -6.28 -4.21 0.53
N ALA A 89 -5.43 -4.65 -0.39
CA ALA A 89 -5.60 -4.42 -1.82
C ALA A 89 -5.14 -5.65 -2.60
N LYS A 90 -5.93 -6.05 -3.60
CA LYS A 90 -5.56 -7.13 -4.53
C LYS A 90 -5.04 -6.56 -5.85
N VAL A 91 -4.13 -7.30 -6.48
CA VAL A 91 -3.68 -6.97 -7.84
C VAL A 91 -4.87 -7.04 -8.80
N GLY A 92 -5.03 -6.02 -9.64
CA GLY A 92 -6.15 -5.88 -10.57
C GLY A 92 -7.41 -5.25 -9.97
N GLU A 93 -7.39 -4.91 -8.68
CA GLU A 93 -8.51 -4.20 -8.04
C GLU A 93 -8.52 -2.73 -8.43
N ILE A 94 -9.72 -2.19 -8.65
CA ILE A 94 -9.92 -0.76 -8.93
C ILE A 94 -10.12 -0.04 -7.60
N VAL A 95 -9.23 0.89 -7.29
CA VAL A 95 -9.21 1.64 -6.05
C VAL A 95 -9.32 3.14 -6.31
N LYS A 96 -10.01 3.83 -5.41
CA LYS A 96 -10.00 5.29 -5.36
C LYS A 96 -8.83 5.75 -4.50
N VAL A 97 -8.06 6.69 -4.99
CA VAL A 97 -6.89 7.25 -4.33
C VAL A 97 -6.90 8.77 -4.41
N LYS A 98 -6.25 9.40 -3.42
CA LYS A 98 -5.98 10.83 -3.41
C LYS A 98 -4.49 11.07 -3.59
N VAL A 99 -4.16 12.04 -4.45
CA VAL A 99 -2.79 12.49 -4.65
C VAL A 99 -2.35 13.32 -3.44
N ILE A 100 -1.27 12.93 -2.77
CA ILE A 100 -0.66 13.73 -1.68
C ILE A 100 0.41 14.65 -2.25
N GLY A 101 1.22 14.14 -3.17
CA GLY A 101 2.32 14.89 -3.75
C GLY A 101 2.82 14.23 -5.02
N VAL A 102 3.33 15.07 -5.91
CA VAL A 102 3.88 14.68 -7.21
C VAL A 102 5.27 15.28 -7.32
N ASP A 103 6.24 14.42 -7.62
CA ASP A 103 7.60 14.83 -7.96
C ASP A 103 7.80 14.60 -9.47
N PRO A 104 7.74 15.66 -10.30
CA PRO A 104 7.92 15.55 -11.74
C PRO A 104 9.39 15.26 -12.13
N ALA A 105 10.36 15.59 -11.29
CA ALA A 105 11.78 15.36 -11.59
C ALA A 105 12.15 13.87 -11.44
N MET A 106 11.66 13.23 -10.38
CA MET A 106 11.87 11.80 -10.13
C MET A 106 10.77 10.91 -10.73
N LYS A 107 9.72 11.50 -11.33
CA LYS A 107 8.52 10.80 -11.83
C LYS A 107 7.91 9.90 -10.74
N ARG A 108 7.71 10.47 -9.55
CA ARG A 108 7.12 9.73 -8.41
C ARG A 108 5.82 10.39 -7.99
N ILE A 109 4.80 9.58 -7.77
CA ILE A 109 3.49 10.05 -7.30
C ILE A 109 3.22 9.34 -5.97
N SER A 110 3.02 10.13 -4.92
CA SER A 110 2.63 9.62 -3.60
C SER A 110 1.12 9.67 -3.46
N LEU A 111 0.52 8.50 -3.27
CA LEU A 111 -0.92 8.31 -3.22
C LEU A 111 -1.36 7.86 -1.82
N SER A 112 -2.62 8.17 -1.49
CA SER A 112 -3.26 7.71 -0.26
C SER A 112 -4.70 7.29 -0.49
N MET A 113 -5.06 6.13 0.06
CA MET A 113 -6.44 5.64 0.10
C MET A 113 -7.17 6.12 1.36
N LYS A 114 -6.42 6.46 2.41
CA LYS A 114 -6.93 6.87 3.72
C LYS A 114 -7.74 8.17 3.69
N ALA A 115 -7.39 9.10 2.80
CA ALA A 115 -8.02 10.41 2.71
C ALA A 115 -9.50 10.36 2.34
N LEU A 116 -9.96 9.26 1.72
CA LEU A 116 -11.34 9.06 1.30
C LEU A 116 -12.24 8.49 2.41
N ILE A 117 -11.65 7.91 3.44
CA ILE A 117 -12.40 7.36 4.56
C ILE A 117 -12.67 8.52 5.54
N PRO A 118 -13.92 9.00 5.69
CA PRO A 118 -14.23 10.09 6.59
C PRO A 118 -13.86 9.68 8.00
N LYS A 119 -12.90 10.40 8.58
CA LYS A 119 -12.49 10.16 9.96
C LYS A 119 -13.64 10.56 10.88
N PRO A 120 -14.07 9.70 11.83
CA PRO A 120 -15.01 10.15 12.85
C PRO A 120 -14.40 11.35 13.58
N PRO A 121 -15.20 12.39 13.89
CA PRO A 121 -14.69 13.63 14.46
C PRO A 121 -13.86 13.33 15.70
N LYS A 122 -12.59 13.74 15.68
CA LYS A 122 -11.69 13.59 16.81
C LYS A 122 -12.26 14.50 17.91
N ARG A 123 -12.93 13.92 18.92
CA ARG A 123 -13.31 14.61 20.14
C ARG A 123 -12.08 15.36 20.65
N VAL A 124 -12.11 16.69 20.53
CA VAL A 124 -11.07 17.58 21.03
C VAL A 124 -11.16 17.47 22.55
N ARG A 125 -10.35 16.60 23.18
CA ARG A 125 -10.15 16.64 24.62
C ARG A 125 -9.48 17.97 24.92
N GLY A 126 -10.23 18.83 25.60
CA GLY A 126 -9.87 20.21 25.89
C GLY A 126 -8.43 20.37 26.35
N LYS A 127 -7.76 21.34 25.74
CA LYS A 127 -6.48 21.87 26.20
C LYS A 127 -6.80 22.79 27.38
N SER A 128 -6.88 22.23 28.58
CA SER A 128 -6.97 23.00 29.83
C SER A 128 -5.82 22.57 30.73
N ARG A 129 -4.64 23.15 30.47
CA ARG A 129 -3.63 23.37 31.51
C ARG A 129 -3.50 24.90 31.62
N PRO A 130 -4.09 25.55 32.64
CA PRO A 130 -3.81 26.95 32.89
C PRO A 130 -2.35 27.09 33.33
N THR A 131 -1.65 28.00 32.67
CA THR A 131 -0.35 28.54 33.04
C THR A 131 -0.51 29.31 34.35
N ILE A 132 0.12 28.86 35.43
CA ILE A 132 0.38 29.71 36.60
C ILE A 132 1.89 29.93 36.60
N ALA A 133 2.31 31.09 36.15
CA ALA A 133 3.65 31.60 36.37
C ALA A 133 3.68 32.25 37.77
N PRO A 134 4.60 31.90 38.67
CA PRO A 134 4.87 32.76 39.82
C PRO A 134 5.86 33.87 39.40
N GLU A 135 5.44 35.12 39.59
CA GLU A 135 6.27 36.32 39.48
C GLU A 135 7.36 36.39 40.57
N PRO A 136 8.45 37.16 40.36
CA PRO A 136 9.60 37.20 41.26
C PRO A 136 9.43 38.27 42.34
N THR A 137 9.54 37.89 43.63
CA THR A 137 9.68 38.85 44.73
C THR A 137 11.09 38.79 45.32
N GLU A 138 11.84 39.86 45.09
CA GLU A 138 13.04 40.25 45.81
C GLU A 138 12.75 40.45 47.31
N ALA A 139 13.47 39.74 48.19
CA ALA A 139 13.72 40.20 49.55
C ALA A 139 14.90 39.43 50.19
N MET A 140 15.94 40.19 50.54
CA MET A 140 16.86 40.04 51.68
C MET A 140 17.69 38.75 51.79
N ALA A 141 19.01 38.81 51.54
CA ALA A 141 20.05 39.33 52.45
C ALA A 141 20.30 38.44 53.69
N ALA A 142 21.45 37.76 53.73
CA ALA A 142 22.52 37.98 54.73
C ALA A 142 23.56 36.84 54.77
N ARG A 143 24.81 37.22 54.53
CA ARG A 143 26.05 36.91 55.28
C ARG A 143 26.45 35.46 55.61
N ALA A 144 27.68 35.15 55.15
CA ALA A 144 28.82 34.54 55.86
C ALA A 144 28.62 33.12 56.44
N THR A 145 29.47 32.12 56.22
CA THR A 145 30.93 32.03 56.42
C THR A 145 31.43 30.67 55.90
N GLY A 146 32.70 30.57 55.52
CA GLY A 146 33.49 29.36 55.78
C GLY A 146 33.70 28.36 54.63
N SER A 147 34.85 28.48 53.98
CA SER A 147 35.82 27.40 53.68
C SER A 147 35.35 25.93 53.70
N ALA A 148 35.46 25.23 52.56
CA ALA A 148 36.43 24.15 52.35
C ALA A 148 36.16 23.39 51.02
N LYS A 149 37.19 23.29 50.17
CA LYS A 149 37.34 22.22 49.17
C LYS A 149 37.97 21.01 49.91
N PRO A 150 37.72 19.74 49.53
CA PRO A 150 38.37 19.23 48.33
C PRO A 150 37.59 18.17 47.52
N SER A 151 38.16 17.91 46.36
CA SER A 151 37.95 16.82 45.39
C SER A 151 37.18 15.57 45.85
N GLY A 152 36.04 15.32 45.20
CA GLY A 152 35.42 14.00 45.08
C GLY A 152 35.54 13.50 43.64
N ALA A 153 36.16 12.34 43.47
CA ALA A 153 36.47 11.69 42.19
C ALA A 153 35.25 11.51 41.26
N PRO A 154 35.45 11.52 39.93
CA PRO A 154 34.38 11.14 38.99
C PRO A 154 34.01 9.67 39.20
N ARG A 155 32.70 9.42 39.37
CA ARG A 155 32.10 8.08 39.42
C ARG A 155 32.55 7.23 38.22
N PRO A 156 32.93 5.95 38.40
CA PRO A 156 33.27 5.08 37.28
C PRO A 156 32.03 4.83 36.41
N LYS A 157 32.16 5.08 35.11
CA LYS A 157 31.18 4.66 34.10
C LYS A 157 31.12 3.13 34.13
N LYS A 158 29.97 2.59 34.54
CA LYS A 158 29.69 1.16 34.49
C LYS A 158 29.62 0.74 33.02
N VAL A 159 30.72 0.22 32.50
CA VAL A 159 30.80 -0.38 31.17
C VAL A 159 29.84 -1.58 31.18
N ARG A 160 28.76 -1.51 30.41
CA ARG A 160 27.95 -2.69 30.11
C ARG A 160 28.83 -3.67 29.34
N PRO A 161 28.95 -4.94 29.75
CA PRO A 161 29.73 -5.90 28.99
C PRO A 161 29.11 -6.05 27.60
N GLU A 162 29.96 -5.96 26.58
CA GLU A 162 29.65 -6.36 25.22
C GLU A 162 29.09 -7.79 25.25
N ARG A 163 27.81 -7.93 24.88
CA ARG A 163 27.31 -9.22 24.43
C ARG A 163 28.02 -9.50 23.11
N GLN A 164 28.97 -10.44 23.12
CA GLN A 164 29.47 -11.07 21.90
C GLN A 164 28.27 -11.60 21.13
N VAL A 165 27.90 -10.88 20.08
CA VAL A 165 26.93 -11.34 19.10
C VAL A 165 27.66 -12.39 18.29
N LEU A 166 27.50 -13.64 18.67
CA LEU A 166 27.96 -14.78 17.89
C LEU A 166 27.35 -14.65 16.49
N GLN A 167 28.16 -14.19 15.52
CA GLN A 167 27.84 -14.25 14.11
C GLN A 167 27.76 -15.73 13.72
N LYS A 168 26.59 -16.33 13.94
CA LYS A 168 26.16 -17.44 13.10
C LYS A 168 25.90 -16.84 11.74
N GLN A 169 26.94 -16.85 10.90
CA GLN A 169 26.81 -16.82 9.46
C GLN A 169 25.91 -17.99 9.08
N GLN A 170 24.59 -17.76 9.05
CA GLN A 170 23.72 -18.57 8.21
C GLN A 170 24.07 -18.18 6.78
N THR A 171 25.07 -18.86 6.23
CA THR A 171 25.21 -19.00 4.79
C THR A 171 23.88 -19.56 4.30
N ARG A 172 23.06 -18.68 3.72
CA ARG A 172 21.91 -19.15 2.95
C ARG A 172 22.49 -20.09 1.89
N PRO A 173 21.95 -21.31 1.72
CA PRO A 173 22.40 -22.16 0.63
C PRO A 173 22.29 -21.35 -0.67
N PRO A 174 23.30 -21.41 -1.57
CA PRO A 174 23.21 -20.74 -2.86
C PRO A 174 21.93 -21.22 -3.54
N ARG A 175 21.16 -20.27 -4.10
CA ARG A 175 19.98 -20.62 -4.89
C ARG A 175 20.45 -21.62 -5.96
N PRO A 176 19.72 -22.72 -6.18
CA PRO A 176 20.04 -23.60 -7.30
C PRO A 176 20.07 -22.74 -8.58
N PRO A 177 21.03 -22.95 -9.49
CA PRO A 177 21.03 -22.25 -10.76
C PRO A 177 19.66 -22.50 -11.39
N VAL A 178 18.97 -21.40 -11.72
CA VAL A 178 17.72 -21.48 -12.47
C VAL A 178 18.11 -22.09 -13.80
N GLU A 179 17.84 -23.39 -13.96
CA GLU A 179 18.01 -24.08 -15.22
C GLU A 179 17.23 -23.25 -16.24
N ALA A 180 17.98 -22.68 -17.20
CA ALA A 180 17.43 -21.79 -18.19
C ALA A 180 16.32 -22.56 -18.91
N VAL A 181 15.07 -22.20 -18.62
CA VAL A 181 13.92 -22.72 -19.37
C VAL A 181 14.25 -22.41 -20.83
N PRO A 182 14.44 -23.42 -21.69
CA PRO A 182 14.77 -23.16 -23.08
C PRO A 182 13.65 -22.27 -23.63
N PRO A 183 13.98 -21.17 -24.31
CA PRO A 183 12.96 -20.31 -24.90
C PRO A 183 12.06 -21.20 -25.75
N ALA A 184 10.75 -21.14 -25.49
CA ALA A 184 9.77 -21.85 -26.30
C ALA A 184 10.07 -21.55 -27.78
N PRO A 185 10.09 -22.57 -28.66
CA PRO A 185 10.45 -22.38 -30.06
C PRO A 185 9.52 -21.32 -30.64
N LYS A 186 10.11 -20.16 -30.98
CA LYS A 186 9.42 -19.14 -31.75
C LYS A 186 9.16 -19.78 -33.10
N GLN A 187 7.95 -20.29 -33.33
CA GLN A 187 7.52 -20.72 -34.66
C GLN A 187 7.78 -19.55 -35.60
N THR A 188 8.79 -19.69 -36.45
CA THR A 188 9.12 -18.70 -37.48
C THR A 188 7.90 -18.55 -38.38
N MET A 189 7.68 -17.35 -38.93
CA MET A 189 6.56 -17.12 -39.86
C MET A 189 6.55 -18.16 -41.00
N GLU A 190 7.73 -18.66 -41.37
CA GLU A 190 7.91 -19.72 -42.36
C GLU A 190 7.26 -21.05 -41.97
N GLU A 191 7.30 -21.47 -40.70
CA GLU A 191 6.59 -22.68 -40.22
C GLU A 191 5.08 -22.49 -40.24
N LYS A 192 4.59 -21.29 -39.91
CA LYS A 192 3.15 -20.99 -40.00
C LYS A 192 2.67 -20.97 -41.45
N ILE A 193 3.47 -20.43 -42.38
CA ILE A 193 3.16 -20.42 -43.81
C ILE A 193 3.12 -21.86 -44.36
N ARG A 194 4.08 -22.71 -43.98
CA ARG A 194 4.13 -24.12 -44.40
C ARG A 194 2.95 -24.92 -43.85
N LEU A 195 2.59 -24.74 -42.57
CA LEU A 195 1.42 -25.42 -41.97
C LEU A 195 0.10 -24.97 -42.60
N LEU A 196 0.00 -23.69 -43.00
CA LEU A 196 -1.16 -23.15 -43.70
C LEU A 196 -1.26 -23.72 -45.12
N GLN A 197 -0.13 -23.86 -45.83
CA GLN A 197 -0.06 -24.45 -47.16
C GLN A 197 -0.36 -25.97 -47.15
N GLU A 198 0.06 -26.72 -46.13
CA GLU A 198 -0.28 -28.14 -46.00
C GLU A 198 -1.76 -28.36 -45.64
N LYS A 199 -2.35 -27.53 -44.77
CA LYS A 199 -3.77 -27.64 -44.41
C LYS A 199 -4.71 -27.24 -45.54
N PHE A 200 -4.32 -26.29 -46.38
CA PHE A 200 -5.14 -25.82 -47.50
C PHE A 200 -4.76 -26.42 -48.86
N GLY A 201 -3.65 -27.16 -48.96
CA GLY A 201 -3.12 -27.74 -50.19
C GLY A 201 -3.64 -29.13 -50.58
N ARG A 202 -4.51 -29.75 -49.76
CA ARG A 202 -5.15 -31.05 -50.07
C ARG A 202 -6.56 -30.93 -50.67
N ALA A 203 -6.82 -29.84 -51.39
CA ALA A 203 -8.05 -29.64 -52.14
C ALA A 203 -7.75 -29.16 -53.56
N ARG A 204 -7.08 -30.01 -54.34
CA ARG A 204 -7.33 -30.20 -55.77
C ARG A 204 -6.56 -31.40 -56.31
#